data_AF-A0A0G1MSG0-F1
#
_entry.id   AF-A0A0G1MSG0-F1
#
_cell.length_a   1.000
_cell.length_b   1.000
_cell.length_c   1.000
_cell.angle_alpha   90.00
_cell.angle_beta   90.00
_cell.angle_gamma   90.00
#
_symmetry.space_group_name_H-M   'P 1'
#
loop_
_entity.id
_entity.type
_entity.pdbx_description
1 polymer ?
#
loop_
_entity_poly.entity_id
_entity_poly.type
_entity_poly.pdbx_seq_one_letter_code
_entity_poly.pdbx_strand_id
1 'polypeptide(L)'
;MCGILGVAQFEKHGVTREVFERALDTLSHRGPDSFGIFSDQEVYLGNRRLSIIDLSPGGGQPMSLRCKKTRKKFQLVFNGELYNFKELRVILEQSGHVFRTGSDTEVVLHAFEQWGTDSFEKLRGMFALALWDEEKKKLFLARDRFGIKPLYFSQNHDYFAFASEIRALKSLIGNHVSIRQEAIYEFLRQGYISQPGTFYRGIRALEAGSFLVVSSDGIEAGKFFDLISYYDQEKYPHSFGEAVGEARSVLQDSVRHHMLSDVPAGLNLRTYTRLQVLSKQITTTFRSVVWIFLFFLRGFSNTWINQPATGSIRFLYLWRRNKPD
;
A
#
# COMPACT_ATOMS: atom_id res chain seq x y z
N MET A 1 -9.16 0.38 0.79
CA MET A 1 -7.69 0.43 0.99
C MET A 1 -7.39 1.75 1.67
N CYS A 2 -6.55 1.87 2.69
CA CYS A 2 -6.32 3.17 3.33
C CYS A 2 -5.80 4.24 2.35
N GLY A 3 -6.02 5.53 2.62
CA GLY A 3 -5.39 6.65 1.92
C GLY A 3 -4.42 7.39 2.84
N ILE A 4 -3.23 7.73 2.34
CA ILE A 4 -2.26 8.55 3.08
C ILE A 4 -2.03 9.88 2.38
N LEU A 5 -1.79 10.93 3.17
CA LEU A 5 -1.46 12.29 2.75
C LEU A 5 -0.44 12.86 3.71
N GLY A 6 0.49 13.67 3.22
CA GLY A 6 1.35 14.45 4.10
C GLY A 6 2.08 15.58 3.40
N VAL A 7 2.59 16.50 4.19
CA VAL A 7 3.45 17.60 3.74
C VAL A 7 4.47 17.93 4.81
N ALA A 8 5.74 17.94 4.42
CA ALA A 8 6.82 18.56 5.17
C ALA A 8 7.03 19.98 4.62
N GLN A 9 7.10 20.96 5.51
CA GLN A 9 7.20 22.39 5.23
C GLN A 9 8.55 22.89 5.71
N PHE A 10 9.29 23.54 4.83
CA PHE A 10 10.62 24.09 5.12
C PHE A 10 10.56 25.60 5.41
N GLU A 11 9.50 26.28 4.95
CA GLU A 11 9.27 27.72 5.14
C GLU A 11 7.97 28.01 5.91
N LYS A 12 7.92 29.17 6.60
CA LYS A 12 6.88 29.53 7.59
C LYS A 12 5.48 29.83 7.04
N HIS A 13 5.28 29.80 5.72
CA HIS A 13 3.99 30.14 5.07
C HIS A 13 3.38 28.96 4.31
N GLY A 14 3.48 27.77 4.88
CA GLY A 14 2.97 26.57 4.22
C GLY A 14 1.50 26.26 4.49
N VAL A 15 1.15 25.00 4.27
CA VAL A 15 -0.21 24.47 4.28
C VAL A 15 -0.86 24.66 5.65
N THR A 16 -2.03 25.32 5.68
CA THR A 16 -2.85 25.40 6.89
C THR A 16 -3.55 24.08 7.18
N ARG A 17 -3.92 23.86 8.44
CA ARG A 17 -4.67 22.68 8.87
C ARG A 17 -5.95 22.48 8.06
N GLU A 18 -6.69 23.54 7.75
CA GLU A 18 -7.95 23.48 7.00
C GLU A 18 -7.73 23.07 5.54
N VAL A 19 -6.61 23.49 4.92
CA VAL A 19 -6.23 23.03 3.59
C VAL A 19 -5.87 21.55 3.63
N PHE A 20 -5.11 21.13 4.65
CA PHE A 20 -4.72 19.73 4.83
C PHE A 20 -5.93 18.80 5.03
N GLU A 21 -6.86 19.19 5.91
CA GLU A 21 -8.09 18.44 6.19
C GLU A 21 -8.95 18.27 4.93
N ARG A 22 -9.19 19.34 4.18
CA ARG A 22 -9.93 19.27 2.91
C ARG A 22 -9.26 18.36 1.88
N ALA A 23 -7.94 18.39 1.79
CA ALA A 23 -7.20 17.49 0.91
C ALA A 23 -7.31 16.03 1.36
N LEU A 24 -7.25 15.75 2.67
CA LEU A 24 -7.40 14.42 3.24
C LEU A 24 -8.81 13.85 3.02
N ASP A 25 -9.84 14.69 3.05
CA ASP A 25 -11.24 14.30 2.79
C ASP A 25 -11.45 13.74 1.38
N THR A 26 -10.65 14.18 0.42
CA THR A 26 -10.68 13.63 -0.95
C THR A 26 -10.25 12.17 -1.04
N LEU A 27 -9.69 11.61 0.04
CA LEU A 27 -9.29 10.19 0.17
C LEU A 27 -10.32 9.35 0.95
N SER A 28 -11.46 9.92 1.36
CA SER A 28 -12.49 9.22 2.14
C SER A 28 -13.03 7.95 1.46
N HIS A 29 -13.11 7.92 0.13
CA HIS A 29 -13.53 6.73 -0.63
C HIS A 29 -12.56 5.55 -0.50
N ARG A 30 -11.30 5.80 -0.13
CA ARG A 30 -10.30 4.74 0.08
C ARG A 30 -10.49 4.11 1.46
N GLY A 31 -10.62 4.95 2.48
CA GLY A 31 -10.75 4.57 3.89
C GLY A 31 -11.92 5.25 4.58
N PRO A 32 -13.12 4.65 4.53
CA PRO A 32 -14.34 5.24 5.09
C PRO A 32 -14.51 5.04 6.60
N ASP A 33 -13.75 4.14 7.22
CA ASP A 33 -14.03 3.70 8.60
C ASP A 33 -13.55 4.70 9.64
N SER A 34 -12.37 5.29 9.43
CA SER A 34 -11.81 6.30 10.32
C SER A 34 -10.81 7.20 9.63
N PHE A 35 -10.39 8.25 10.32
CA PHE A 35 -9.33 9.14 9.88
C PHE A 35 -8.50 9.61 11.08
N GLY A 36 -7.29 10.09 10.78
CA GLY A 36 -6.45 10.72 11.79
C GLY A 36 -5.47 11.68 11.15
N ILE A 37 -5.06 12.67 11.94
CA ILE A 37 -4.09 13.69 11.54
C ILE A 37 -3.09 13.83 12.68
N PHE A 38 -1.81 13.83 12.32
CA PHE A 38 -0.72 14.27 13.15
C PHE A 38 -0.17 15.56 12.55
N SER A 39 0.14 16.52 13.40
CA SER A 39 0.81 17.75 12.99
C SER A 39 1.80 18.20 14.05
N ASP A 40 2.97 18.64 13.59
CA ASP A 40 3.88 19.46 14.38
C ASP A 40 4.20 20.76 13.62
N GLN A 41 5.30 21.43 13.95
CA GLN A 41 5.68 22.69 13.31
C GLN A 41 6.08 22.53 11.83
N GLU A 42 6.55 21.35 11.43
CA GLU A 42 7.19 21.13 10.13
C GLU A 42 6.45 20.11 9.29
N VAL A 43 5.60 19.26 9.89
CA VAL A 43 4.91 18.20 9.16
C VAL A 43 3.42 18.14 9.47
N TYR A 44 2.64 17.83 8.45
CA TYR A 44 1.32 17.23 8.58
C TYR A 44 1.35 15.82 7.99
N LEU A 45 0.79 14.85 8.72
CA LEU A 45 0.55 13.49 8.26
C LEU A 45 -0.91 13.12 8.48
N GLY A 46 -1.53 12.50 7.49
CA GLY A 46 -2.94 12.17 7.48
C GLY A 46 -3.20 10.78 6.96
N ASN A 47 -4.18 10.11 7.56
CA ASN A 47 -4.65 8.79 7.12
C ASN A 47 -6.18 8.77 7.03
N ARG A 48 -6.67 8.09 5.98
CA ARG A 48 -8.05 7.60 5.85
C ARG A 48 -7.99 6.08 5.92
N ARG A 49 -8.63 5.47 6.91
CA ARG A 49 -8.46 4.05 7.22
C ARG A 49 -9.58 3.21 6.66
N LEU A 50 -9.23 2.09 6.02
CA LEU A 50 -10.09 0.94 5.88
C LEU A 50 -9.52 -0.14 6.80
N SER A 51 -10.29 -0.55 7.80
CA SER A 51 -9.86 -1.43 8.88
C SER A 51 -9.94 -2.88 8.41
N ILE A 52 -8.80 -3.47 8.09
CA ILE A 52 -8.70 -4.88 7.62
C ILE A 52 -8.00 -5.76 8.66
N ILE A 53 -6.89 -5.27 9.22
CA ILE A 53 -6.12 -5.91 10.29
C ILE A 53 -6.16 -5.00 11.52
N ASP A 54 -6.43 -5.59 12.68
CA ASP A 54 -6.64 -4.92 13.96
C ASP A 54 -7.78 -3.89 13.88
N LEU A 55 -9.01 -4.35 14.09
CA LEU A 55 -10.21 -3.50 14.09
C LEU A 55 -10.34 -2.63 15.35
N SER A 56 -9.43 -2.79 16.32
CA SER A 56 -9.45 -2.01 17.55
C SER A 56 -8.98 -0.56 17.30
N PRO A 57 -9.25 0.36 18.25
CA PRO A 57 -8.65 1.70 18.23
C PRO A 57 -7.12 1.69 18.21
N GLY A 58 -6.47 0.59 18.63
CA GLY A 58 -5.02 0.42 18.60
C GLY A 58 -4.43 0.46 17.18
N GLY A 59 -5.19 0.08 16.15
CA GLY A 59 -4.76 0.16 14.76
C GLY A 59 -4.91 1.54 14.11
N GLY A 60 -5.26 2.58 14.89
CA GLY A 60 -5.44 3.95 14.41
C GLY A 60 -4.15 4.55 13.86
N GLN A 61 -4.29 5.44 12.86
CA GLN A 61 -3.17 6.13 12.21
C GLN A 61 -3.44 7.63 12.09
N PRO A 62 -2.41 8.51 12.13
CA PRO A 62 -0.99 8.20 12.24
C PRO A 62 -0.62 7.49 13.55
N MET A 63 0.17 6.42 13.43
CA MET A 63 0.58 5.61 14.56
C MET A 63 1.87 6.14 15.15
N SER A 64 1.90 6.35 16.47
CA SER A 64 3.07 6.89 17.16
C SER A 64 3.88 5.80 17.86
N LEU A 65 5.20 5.85 17.72
CA LEU A 65 6.14 5.06 18.51
C LEU A 65 7.02 6.02 19.32
N ARG A 66 7.17 5.73 20.62
CA ARG A 66 8.11 6.43 21.50
C ARG A 66 9.01 5.42 22.19
N CYS A 67 10.29 5.42 21.83
CA CYS A 67 11.27 4.59 22.50
C CYS A 67 11.78 5.30 23.76
N LYS A 68 11.51 4.74 24.95
CA LYS A 68 11.95 5.33 26.22
C LYS A 68 13.47 5.32 26.38
N LYS A 69 14.16 4.31 25.82
CA LYS A 69 15.61 4.15 25.94
C LYS A 69 16.38 5.14 25.06
N THR A 70 15.91 5.34 23.83
CA THR A 70 16.60 6.18 22.84
C THR A 70 16.00 7.58 22.71
N ARG A 71 14.87 7.86 23.39
CA ARG A 71 14.05 9.09 23.27
C ARG A 71 13.50 9.38 21.86
N LYS A 72 13.75 8.50 20.90
CA LYS A 72 13.21 8.56 19.54
C LYS A 72 11.69 8.60 19.56
N LYS A 73 11.12 9.43 18.68
CA LYS A 73 9.68 9.53 18.44
C LYS A 73 9.41 9.48 16.95
N PHE A 74 8.54 8.55 16.58
CA PHE A 74 8.17 8.31 15.20
C PHE A 74 6.67 8.43 15.02
N GLN A 75 6.25 8.96 13.87
CA GLN A 75 4.87 9.00 13.43
C GLN A 75 4.75 8.34 12.07
N LEU A 76 3.92 7.31 11.96
CA LEU A 76 3.76 6.53 10.73
C LEU A 76 2.35 6.68 10.17
N VAL A 77 2.27 6.96 8.87
CA VAL A 77 1.09 6.69 8.05
C VAL A 77 1.40 5.57 7.05
N PHE A 78 0.50 4.61 6.94
CA PHE A 78 0.70 3.35 6.24
C PHE A 78 -0.57 2.97 5.47
N ASN A 79 -0.45 2.89 4.15
CA ASN A 79 -1.45 2.27 3.28
C ASN A 79 -0.87 0.97 2.74
N GLY A 80 -1.22 -0.15 3.37
CA GLY A 80 -0.67 -1.43 2.99
C GLY A 80 -1.15 -2.57 3.86
N GLU A 81 -0.56 -3.74 3.62
CA GLU A 81 -0.63 -4.93 4.45
C GLU A 81 0.78 -5.53 4.48
N LEU A 82 1.32 -5.73 5.69
CA LEU A 82 2.59 -6.42 5.89
C LEU A 82 2.33 -7.89 6.17
N TYR A 83 2.65 -8.77 5.21
CA TYR A 83 2.31 -10.19 5.29
C TYR A 83 3.18 -10.96 6.27
N ASN A 84 4.45 -10.57 6.43
CA ASN A 84 5.39 -11.22 7.34
C ASN A 84 5.45 -10.53 8.73
N PHE A 85 4.38 -9.83 9.13
CA PHE A 85 4.40 -9.03 10.36
C PHE A 85 4.54 -9.90 11.61
N LYS A 86 4.00 -11.13 11.61
CA LYS A 86 4.07 -12.05 12.75
C LYS A 86 5.50 -12.56 12.96
N GLU A 87 6.18 -12.90 11.87
CA GLU A 87 7.56 -13.36 11.88
C GLU A 87 8.50 -12.23 12.32
N LEU A 88 8.33 -11.03 11.75
CA LEU A 88 9.12 -9.86 12.14
C LEU A 88 8.88 -9.47 13.59
N ARG A 89 7.64 -9.58 14.07
CA ARG A 89 7.31 -9.32 15.48
C ARG A 89 8.13 -10.20 16.42
N VAL A 90 8.22 -11.50 16.17
CA VAL A 90 9.03 -12.41 17.00
C VAL A 90 10.50 -11.99 17.04
N ILE A 91 11.07 -11.63 15.89
CA ILE A 91 12.47 -11.16 15.80
C ILE A 91 12.68 -9.87 16.61
N LEU A 92 11.72 -8.94 16.52
CA LEU A 92 11.78 -7.66 17.24
C LEU A 92 11.55 -7.84 18.75
N GLU A 93 10.64 -8.71 19.17
CA GLU A 93 10.44 -9.04 20.59
C GLU A 93 11.72 -9.66 21.20
N GLN A 94 12.39 -10.56 20.47
CA GLN A 94 13.70 -11.10 20.86
C GLN A 94 14.80 -10.03 20.93
N SER A 95 14.68 -8.96 20.13
CA SER A 95 15.57 -7.80 20.16
C SER A 95 15.19 -6.79 21.25
N GLY A 96 14.15 -7.07 22.05
CA GLY A 96 13.74 -6.27 23.20
C GLY A 96 12.70 -5.19 22.91
N HIS A 97 12.04 -5.21 21.75
CA HIS A 97 10.92 -4.33 21.45
C HIS A 97 9.64 -4.80 22.17
N VAL A 98 8.80 -3.84 22.58
CA VAL A 98 7.54 -4.11 23.31
C VAL A 98 6.39 -3.51 22.52
N PHE A 99 5.54 -4.38 22.01
CA PHE A 99 4.36 -4.05 21.23
C PHE A 99 3.13 -3.76 22.11
N ARG A 100 2.27 -2.86 21.65
CA ARG A 100 1.05 -2.43 22.33
C ARG A 100 -0.22 -2.87 21.61
N THR A 101 -0.11 -3.22 20.34
CA THR A 101 -1.21 -3.53 19.44
C THR A 101 -0.95 -4.85 18.71
N GLY A 102 -1.98 -5.37 18.03
CA GLY A 102 -1.84 -6.51 17.11
C GLY A 102 -1.56 -6.07 15.67
N SER A 103 -1.46 -4.76 15.43
CA SER A 103 -1.38 -4.18 14.09
C SER A 103 -0.03 -4.43 13.44
N ASP A 104 -0.08 -4.79 12.16
CA ASP A 104 1.05 -4.86 11.27
C ASP A 104 1.78 -3.51 11.11
N THR A 105 1.05 -2.40 11.26
CA THR A 105 1.58 -1.03 11.24
C THR A 105 2.58 -0.79 12.38
N GLU A 106 2.37 -1.38 13.56
CA GLU A 106 3.30 -1.25 14.69
C GLU A 106 4.61 -2.01 14.44
N VAL A 107 4.55 -3.13 13.72
CA VAL A 107 5.73 -3.90 13.29
C VAL A 107 6.60 -3.07 12.36
N VAL A 108 6.00 -2.30 11.45
CA VAL A 108 6.74 -1.38 10.57
C VAL A 108 7.50 -0.32 11.39
N LEU A 109 6.86 0.27 12.41
CA LEU A 109 7.50 1.26 13.29
C LEU A 109 8.70 0.67 14.05
N HIS A 110 8.54 -0.50 14.66
CA HIS A 110 9.63 -1.15 15.38
C HIS A 110 10.75 -1.63 14.46
N ALA A 111 10.42 -2.16 13.27
CA ALA A 111 11.42 -2.53 12.28
C ALA A 111 12.27 -1.32 11.87
N PHE A 112 11.64 -0.16 11.64
CA PHE A 112 12.37 1.08 11.34
C PHE A 112 13.18 1.58 12.53
N GLU A 113 12.67 1.50 13.76
CA GLU A 113 13.44 1.85 14.96
C GLU A 113 14.75 1.05 15.07
N GLN A 114 14.67 -0.24 14.76
CA GLN A 114 15.76 -1.21 14.87
C GLN A 114 16.77 -1.10 13.73
N TRP A 115 16.30 -1.01 12.49
CA TRP A 115 17.15 -1.14 11.28
C TRP A 115 17.16 0.10 10.40
N GLY A 116 16.44 1.16 10.73
CA GLY A 116 16.33 2.35 9.88
C GLY A 116 15.80 2.01 8.49
N THR A 117 16.40 2.57 7.44
CA THR A 117 16.03 2.31 6.04
C THR A 117 16.25 0.86 5.59
N ASP A 118 17.15 0.13 6.24
CA ASP A 118 17.40 -1.30 5.95
C ASP A 118 16.22 -2.19 6.34
N SER A 119 15.28 -1.65 7.13
CA SER A 119 14.01 -2.33 7.43
C SER A 119 13.18 -2.56 6.18
N PHE A 120 13.22 -1.66 5.18
CA PHE A 120 12.33 -1.71 4.01
C PHE A 120 12.51 -2.97 3.17
N GLU A 121 13.75 -3.49 3.07
CA GLU A 121 14.03 -4.75 2.39
C GLU A 121 13.36 -5.94 3.09
N LYS A 122 13.23 -5.88 4.42
CA LYS A 122 12.67 -6.95 5.27
C LYS A 122 11.15 -6.97 5.26
N LEU A 123 10.50 -5.90 4.81
CA LEU A 123 9.05 -5.81 4.74
C LEU A 123 8.53 -6.61 3.53
N ARG A 124 7.81 -7.71 3.79
CA ARG A 124 7.11 -8.49 2.76
C ARG A 124 5.65 -8.11 2.76
N GLY A 125 5.22 -7.31 1.79
CA GLY A 125 3.86 -6.81 1.73
C GLY A 125 3.59 -5.95 0.50
N MET A 126 2.37 -5.43 0.42
CA MET A 126 2.01 -4.34 -0.46
C MET A 126 1.84 -3.08 0.39
N PHE A 127 2.60 -2.02 0.12
CA PHE A 127 2.60 -0.86 1.00
C PHE A 127 3.07 0.43 0.31
N ALA A 128 2.50 1.52 0.77
CA ALA A 128 3.02 2.86 0.67
C ALA A 128 3.01 3.43 2.07
N LEU A 129 4.15 3.98 2.52
CA LEU A 129 4.29 4.48 3.87
C LEU A 129 5.02 5.83 3.90
N ALA A 130 4.75 6.60 4.96
CA ALA A 130 5.54 7.75 5.33
C ALA A 130 5.74 7.77 6.85
N LEU A 131 6.99 7.94 7.28
CA LEU A 131 7.43 7.93 8.66
C LEU A 131 8.16 9.23 8.97
N TRP A 132 7.71 9.97 9.97
CA TRP A 132 8.36 11.17 10.47
C TRP A 132 9.18 10.86 11.70
N ASP A 133 10.47 11.18 11.64
CA ASP A 133 11.38 11.22 12.80
C ASP A 133 11.36 12.63 13.40
N GLU A 134 10.66 12.79 14.53
CA GLU A 134 10.49 14.09 15.19
C GLU A 134 11.81 14.65 15.75
N GLU A 135 12.80 13.80 16.00
CA GLU A 135 14.09 14.21 16.57
C GLU A 135 15.03 14.68 15.48
N LYS A 136 15.10 13.92 14.37
CA LYS A 136 15.98 14.24 13.24
C LYS A 136 15.38 15.19 12.21
N LYS A 137 14.07 15.48 12.32
CA LYS A 137 13.33 16.26 11.34
C LYS A 137 13.43 15.69 9.92
N LYS A 138 13.29 14.36 9.84
CA LYS A 138 13.39 13.59 8.59
C LYS A 138 12.10 12.85 8.31
N LEU A 139 11.59 13.03 7.10
CA LEU A 139 10.45 12.30 6.56
C LEU A 139 10.96 11.18 5.64
N PHE A 140 10.64 9.95 5.98
CA PHE A 140 11.00 8.76 5.22
C PHE A 140 9.76 8.25 4.48
N LEU A 141 9.85 8.08 3.17
CA LEU A 141 8.80 7.49 2.37
C LEU A 141 9.30 6.19 1.76
N ALA A 142 8.48 5.16 1.71
CA ALA A 142 8.82 3.93 1.00
C ALA A 142 7.60 3.36 0.26
N ARG A 143 7.86 2.74 -0.89
CA ARG A 143 6.85 2.08 -1.71
C ARG A 143 7.29 0.64 -1.99
N ASP A 144 6.35 -0.30 -1.90
CA ASP A 144 6.60 -1.72 -2.03
C ASP A 144 7.32 -2.12 -3.32
N ARG A 145 7.89 -3.33 -3.30
CA ARG A 145 8.75 -3.91 -4.34
C ARG A 145 8.20 -3.81 -5.75
N PHE A 146 6.88 -3.83 -5.92
CA PHE A 146 6.21 -3.81 -7.22
C PHE A 146 5.34 -2.56 -7.43
N GLY A 147 5.36 -1.61 -6.48
CA GLY A 147 4.54 -0.42 -6.54
C GLY A 147 3.03 -0.70 -6.51
N ILE A 148 2.60 -1.77 -5.83
CA ILE A 148 1.19 -2.18 -5.74
C ILE A 148 0.35 -1.07 -5.13
N LYS A 149 0.83 -0.47 -4.02
CA LYS A 149 0.15 0.66 -3.40
C LYS A 149 0.64 1.97 -4.03
N PRO A 150 -0.27 2.87 -4.44
CA PRO A 150 0.12 4.12 -5.07
C PRO A 150 0.70 5.10 -4.06
N LEU A 151 1.74 5.81 -4.46
CA LEU A 151 2.35 6.91 -3.71
C LEU A 151 2.92 7.92 -4.70
N TYR A 152 2.40 9.14 -4.65
CA TYR A 152 2.81 10.26 -5.49
C TYR A 152 3.34 11.37 -4.61
N PHE A 153 4.26 12.16 -5.15
CA PHE A 153 4.82 13.30 -4.46
C PHE A 153 5.05 14.50 -5.38
N SER A 154 5.12 15.68 -4.78
CA SER A 154 5.48 16.95 -5.38
C SER A 154 6.40 17.68 -4.42
N GLN A 155 7.38 18.40 -4.94
CA GLN A 155 8.33 19.14 -4.13
C GLN A 155 8.68 20.48 -4.79
N ASN A 156 9.05 21.45 -3.96
CA ASN A 156 9.71 22.69 -4.37
C ASN A 156 10.69 23.09 -3.24
N HIS A 157 11.12 24.35 -3.22
CA HIS A 157 12.01 24.87 -2.16
C HIS A 157 11.31 25.04 -0.81
N ASP A 158 9.98 25.19 -0.79
CA ASP A 158 9.19 25.46 0.41
C ASP A 158 8.65 24.18 1.08
N TYR A 159 8.44 23.12 0.30
CA TYR A 159 7.75 21.93 0.78
C TYR A 159 8.13 20.64 0.04
N PHE A 160 7.82 19.54 0.72
CA PHE A 160 7.66 18.21 0.13
C PHE A 160 6.29 17.63 0.50
N ALA A 161 5.45 17.34 -0.48
CA ALA A 161 4.09 16.83 -0.30
C ALA A 161 3.91 15.47 -0.96
N PHE A 162 3.15 14.58 -0.33
CA PHE A 162 2.86 13.25 -0.86
C PHE A 162 1.41 12.83 -0.63
N ALA A 163 0.90 11.95 -1.48
CA ALA A 163 -0.41 11.35 -1.32
C ALA A 163 -0.54 10.00 -2.02
N SER A 164 -1.51 9.20 -1.58
CA SER A 164 -1.95 8.00 -2.30
C SER A 164 -2.61 8.28 -3.66
N GLU A 165 -3.19 9.46 -3.86
CA GLU A 165 -3.83 9.85 -5.11
C GLU A 165 -3.45 11.28 -5.50
N ILE A 166 -3.21 11.49 -6.80
CA ILE A 166 -2.85 12.80 -7.35
C ILE A 166 -3.89 13.87 -7.03
N ARG A 167 -5.18 13.50 -6.97
CA ARG A 167 -6.27 14.44 -6.62
C ARG A 167 -6.07 15.06 -5.24
N ALA A 168 -5.73 14.26 -4.24
CA ALA A 168 -5.47 14.74 -2.89
C ALA A 168 -4.22 15.64 -2.86
N LEU A 169 -3.17 15.22 -3.56
CA LEU A 169 -1.95 16.01 -3.69
C LEU A 169 -2.20 17.39 -4.33
N LYS A 170 -2.97 17.44 -5.43
CA LYS A 170 -3.38 18.70 -6.08
C LYS A 170 -4.24 19.57 -5.17
N SER A 171 -5.14 18.97 -4.39
CA SER A 171 -5.93 19.71 -3.41
C SER A 171 -5.06 20.34 -2.32
N LEU A 172 -3.89 19.74 -2.03
CA LEU A 172 -2.97 20.20 -1.00
C LEU A 172 -2.04 21.32 -1.49
N ILE A 173 -1.43 21.14 -2.66
CA ILE A 173 -0.42 22.06 -3.21
C ILE A 173 -1.01 23.15 -4.12
N GLY A 174 -2.32 23.14 -4.32
CA GLY A 174 -3.03 23.99 -5.26
C GLY A 174 -3.27 23.33 -6.63
N ASN A 175 -4.38 23.71 -7.27
CA ASN A 175 -4.84 23.08 -8.51
C ASN A 175 -4.11 23.56 -9.78
N HIS A 176 -3.11 24.42 -9.67
CA HIS A 176 -2.41 25.06 -10.79
C HIS A 176 -1.32 24.17 -11.43
N VAL A 177 -1.51 22.85 -11.39
CA VAL A 177 -0.54 21.90 -11.93
C VAL A 177 -0.79 21.70 -13.43
N SER A 178 0.20 22.06 -14.25
CA SER A 178 0.11 21.95 -15.70
C SER A 178 0.25 20.50 -16.19
N ILE A 179 -0.37 20.22 -17.34
CA ILE A 179 -0.29 18.91 -17.98
C ILE A 179 1.07 18.76 -18.69
N ARG A 180 1.68 17.59 -18.54
CA ARG A 180 2.86 17.16 -19.28
C ARG A 180 2.41 16.64 -20.64
N GLN A 181 2.52 17.44 -21.70
CA GLN A 181 2.02 17.09 -23.03
C GLN A 181 2.64 15.79 -23.57
N GLU A 182 3.91 15.56 -23.24
CA GLU A 182 4.67 14.37 -23.62
C GLU A 182 4.05 13.09 -23.02
N ALA A 183 3.40 13.21 -21.86
CA ALA A 183 2.71 12.10 -21.21
C ALA A 183 1.44 11.65 -21.98
N ILE A 184 0.84 12.54 -22.77
CA ILE A 184 -0.30 12.20 -23.63
C ILE A 184 0.17 11.29 -24.75
N TYR A 185 1.27 11.64 -25.42
CA TYR A 185 1.86 10.81 -26.47
C TYR A 185 2.31 9.45 -25.93
N GLU A 186 2.97 9.46 -24.77
CA GLU A 186 3.38 8.24 -24.08
C GLU A 186 2.18 7.33 -23.81
N PHE A 187 1.12 7.87 -23.20
CA PHE A 187 -0.10 7.12 -22.92
C PHE A 187 -0.80 6.60 -24.18
N LEU A 188 -0.92 7.41 -25.23
CA LEU A 188 -1.54 6.99 -26.49
C LEU A 188 -0.74 5.90 -27.20
N ARG A 189 0.60 5.90 -27.07
CA ARG A 189 1.48 4.91 -27.70
C ARG A 189 1.46 3.55 -26.97
N GLN A 190 1.48 3.53 -25.65
CA GLN A 190 1.69 2.29 -24.87
C GLN A 190 0.58 1.95 -23.87
N GLY A 191 -0.41 2.82 -23.67
CA GLY A 191 -1.56 2.62 -22.77
C GLY A 191 -1.28 2.95 -21.30
N TYR A 192 -0.08 3.41 -20.95
CA TYR A 192 0.30 3.81 -19.60
C TYR A 192 1.42 4.86 -19.62
N ILE A 193 1.66 5.54 -18.49
CA ILE A 193 2.81 6.44 -18.29
C ILE A 193 3.88 5.70 -17.50
N SER A 194 5.12 5.74 -17.99
CA SER A 194 6.27 5.14 -17.33
C SER A 194 6.55 5.86 -16.03
N GLN A 195 6.73 5.09 -14.96
CA GLN A 195 7.23 5.64 -13.71
C GLN A 195 8.66 6.17 -13.92
N PRO A 196 9.06 7.24 -13.21
CA PRO A 196 8.33 7.95 -12.15
C PRO A 196 7.39 9.07 -12.66
N GLY A 197 7.15 9.18 -13.97
CA GLY A 197 6.34 10.25 -14.55
C GLY A 197 4.84 10.14 -14.24
N THR A 198 4.14 11.28 -14.38
CA THR A 198 2.67 11.33 -14.38
C THR A 198 2.16 12.23 -15.51
N PHE A 199 0.84 12.40 -15.63
CA PHE A 199 0.23 13.38 -16.55
C PHE A 199 0.51 14.84 -16.15
N TYR A 200 1.02 15.07 -14.96
CA TYR A 200 1.15 16.40 -14.37
C TYR A 200 2.63 16.77 -14.19
N ARG A 201 3.01 17.98 -14.61
CA ARG A 201 4.35 18.50 -14.35
C ARG A 201 4.52 18.72 -12.84
N GLY A 202 5.69 18.40 -12.29
CA GLY A 202 5.98 18.54 -10.86
C GLY A 202 5.40 17.45 -9.95
N ILE A 203 4.56 16.54 -10.47
CA ILE A 203 4.06 15.38 -9.71
C ILE A 203 4.69 14.11 -10.24
N ARG A 204 5.33 13.35 -9.34
CA ARG A 204 6.00 12.09 -9.64
C ARG A 204 5.39 10.95 -8.84
N ALA A 205 5.39 9.75 -9.39
CA ALA A 205 5.18 8.54 -8.62
C ALA A 205 6.50 8.15 -7.93
N LEU A 206 6.46 7.74 -6.65
CA LEU A 206 7.62 7.08 -6.05
C LEU A 206 7.84 5.75 -6.76
N GLU A 207 9.06 5.47 -7.20
CA GLU A 207 9.38 4.23 -7.90
C GLU A 207 9.13 3.00 -7.00
N ALA A 208 8.80 1.87 -7.63
CA ALA A 208 8.67 0.60 -6.94
C ALA A 208 10.00 0.20 -6.26
N GLY A 209 9.94 -0.47 -5.11
CA GLY A 209 11.12 -0.95 -4.40
C GLY A 209 12.07 0.15 -3.92
N SER A 210 11.57 1.38 -3.81
CA SER A 210 12.37 2.58 -3.56
C SER A 210 11.87 3.35 -2.34
N PHE A 211 12.75 4.19 -1.79
CA PHE A 211 12.46 5.08 -0.69
C PHE A 211 13.05 6.48 -0.91
N LEU A 212 12.50 7.46 -0.21
CA LEU A 212 13.01 8.82 -0.12
C LEU A 212 13.25 9.18 1.35
N VAL A 213 14.31 9.94 1.60
CA VAL A 213 14.58 10.61 2.87
C VAL A 213 14.56 12.10 2.60
N VAL A 214 13.69 12.82 3.30
CA VAL A 214 13.40 14.23 3.05
C VAL A 214 13.69 15.04 4.31
N SER A 215 14.48 16.09 4.17
CA SER A 215 14.71 17.13 5.21
C SER A 215 14.81 18.51 4.57
N SER A 216 15.02 19.54 5.39
CA SER A 216 15.36 20.89 4.94
C SER A 216 16.63 20.96 4.09
N ASP A 217 17.54 19.99 4.25
CA ASP A 217 18.82 19.95 3.54
C ASP A 217 18.69 19.35 2.12
N GLY A 218 17.57 18.69 1.83
CA GLY A 218 17.30 18.09 0.53
C GLY A 218 16.65 16.73 0.62
N ILE A 219 16.75 15.99 -0.49
CA ILE A 219 16.08 14.71 -0.69
C ILE A 219 17.09 13.68 -1.16
N GLU A 220 17.22 12.63 -0.37
CA GLU A 220 18.02 11.45 -0.71
C GLU A 220 17.09 10.35 -1.19
N ALA A 221 17.49 9.64 -2.25
CA ALA A 221 16.72 8.53 -2.80
C ALA A 221 17.54 7.24 -2.69
N GLY A 222 16.86 6.14 -2.39
CA GLY A 222 17.47 4.81 -2.34
C GLY A 222 16.55 3.73 -2.88
N LYS A 223 17.14 2.59 -3.25
CA LYS A 223 16.43 1.38 -3.65
C LYS A 223 16.72 0.27 -2.65
N PHE A 224 15.68 -0.42 -2.21
CA PHE A 224 15.79 -1.63 -1.39
C PHE A 224 15.39 -2.89 -2.17
N PHE A 225 14.83 -2.74 -3.37
CA PHE A 225 14.51 -3.84 -4.26
C PHE A 225 14.60 -3.40 -5.72
N ASP A 226 15.24 -4.22 -6.55
CA ASP A 226 15.25 -4.06 -7.99
C ASP A 226 14.89 -5.40 -8.65
N LEU A 227 13.88 -5.36 -9.52
CA LEU A 227 13.34 -6.57 -10.14
C LEU A 227 14.31 -7.19 -11.14
N ILE A 228 15.05 -6.37 -11.88
CA ILE A 228 16.00 -6.84 -12.89
C ILE A 228 17.16 -7.55 -12.18
N SER A 229 17.74 -6.88 -11.18
CA SER A 229 18.81 -7.46 -10.34
C SER A 229 18.39 -8.74 -9.61
N TYR A 230 17.09 -8.91 -9.31
CA TYR A 230 16.58 -10.14 -8.73
C TYR A 230 16.53 -11.30 -9.74
N TYR A 231 16.13 -11.04 -10.98
CA TYR A 231 16.07 -12.05 -12.04
C TYR A 231 17.45 -12.48 -12.54
N ASP A 232 18.43 -11.56 -12.56
CA ASP A 232 19.80 -11.84 -13.00
C ASP A 232 20.56 -12.79 -12.05
N GLN A 233 19.98 -13.19 -10.91
CA GLN A 233 20.59 -14.14 -9.97
C GLN A 233 20.52 -15.61 -10.42
N GLU A 234 20.05 -15.90 -11.65
CA GLU A 234 19.97 -17.24 -12.27
C GLU A 234 19.38 -18.35 -11.39
N LYS A 235 18.33 -18.03 -10.62
CA LYS A 235 17.61 -19.03 -9.81
C LYS A 235 16.57 -19.76 -10.65
N TYR A 236 17.04 -20.62 -11.56
CA TYR A 236 16.15 -21.41 -12.41
C TYR A 236 16.06 -22.86 -11.91
N PRO A 237 14.85 -23.44 -11.88
CA PRO A 237 14.67 -24.85 -11.57
C PRO A 237 15.37 -25.72 -12.62
N HIS A 238 15.95 -26.84 -12.20
CA HIS A 238 16.74 -27.74 -13.05
C HIS A 238 15.87 -28.61 -13.97
N SER A 239 14.56 -28.67 -13.72
CA SER A 239 13.61 -29.41 -14.56
C SER A 239 12.22 -28.78 -14.58
N PHE A 240 11.42 -29.12 -15.59
CA PHE A 240 10.02 -28.72 -15.65
C PHE A 240 9.20 -29.24 -14.45
N GLY A 241 9.48 -30.47 -13.98
CA GLY A 241 8.79 -31.04 -12.82
C GLY A 241 9.06 -30.27 -11.53
N GLU A 242 10.32 -29.88 -11.32
CA GLU A 242 10.72 -29.01 -10.21
C GLU A 242 10.07 -27.63 -10.31
N ALA A 243 10.08 -27.03 -11.51
CA ALA A 243 9.43 -25.74 -11.76
C ALA A 243 7.94 -25.76 -11.40
N VAL A 244 7.22 -26.82 -11.77
CA VAL A 244 5.80 -27.00 -11.43
C VAL A 244 5.61 -27.16 -9.92
N GLY A 245 6.47 -27.92 -9.25
CA GLY A 245 6.43 -28.10 -7.80
C GLY A 245 6.66 -26.80 -7.04
N GLU A 246 7.71 -26.06 -7.41
CA GLU A 246 8.06 -24.78 -6.81
C GLU A 246 6.98 -23.73 -7.05
N ALA A 247 6.51 -23.57 -8.30
CA ALA A 247 5.45 -22.62 -8.62
C ALA A 247 4.16 -22.89 -7.83
N ARG A 248 3.80 -24.17 -7.64
CA ARG A 248 2.66 -24.56 -6.81
C ARG A 248 2.89 -24.18 -5.34
N SER A 249 4.06 -24.49 -4.79
CA SER A 249 4.42 -24.17 -3.41
C SER A 249 4.38 -22.66 -3.15
N VAL A 250 5.03 -21.86 -4.00
CA VAL A 250 5.07 -20.40 -3.88
C VAL A 250 3.68 -19.79 -4.02
N LEU A 251 2.83 -20.31 -4.92
CA LEU A 251 1.45 -19.87 -5.04
C LEU A 251 0.63 -20.21 -3.80
N GLN A 252 0.80 -21.40 -3.23
CA GLN A 252 0.15 -21.81 -1.97
C GLN A 252 0.54 -20.88 -0.82
N ASP A 253 1.84 -20.62 -0.69
CA ASP A 253 2.38 -19.72 0.32
C ASP A 253 1.84 -18.29 0.14
N SER A 254 1.84 -17.78 -1.09
CA SER A 254 1.32 -16.45 -1.40
C SER A 254 -0.16 -16.33 -1.01
N VAL A 255 -1.00 -17.29 -1.40
CA VAL A 255 -2.43 -17.29 -1.04
C VAL A 255 -2.61 -17.29 0.47
N ARG A 256 -1.86 -18.13 1.18
CA ARG A 256 -1.96 -18.22 2.65
C ARG A 256 -1.66 -16.87 3.33
N HIS A 257 -0.64 -16.16 2.86
CA HIS A 257 -0.27 -14.84 3.38
C HIS A 257 -1.30 -13.75 3.06
N HIS A 258 -1.95 -13.79 1.88
CA HIS A 258 -2.96 -12.80 1.48
C HIS A 258 -4.34 -13.04 2.10
N MET A 259 -4.54 -14.16 2.80
CA MET A 259 -5.78 -14.47 3.51
C MET A 259 -5.75 -14.01 4.97
N LEU A 260 -4.69 -13.35 5.41
CA LEU A 260 -4.60 -12.72 6.73
C LEU A 260 -5.49 -11.47 6.76
N SER A 261 -6.67 -11.57 7.38
CA SER A 261 -7.65 -10.49 7.49
C SER A 261 -8.56 -10.74 8.71
N ASP A 262 -8.87 -9.68 9.46
CA ASP A 262 -9.85 -9.74 10.57
C ASP A 262 -11.29 -9.49 10.07
N VAL A 263 -11.45 -9.18 8.78
CA VAL A 263 -12.74 -9.03 8.10
C VAL A 263 -12.94 -10.13 7.04
N PRO A 264 -14.20 -10.45 6.66
CA PRO A 264 -14.46 -11.43 5.60
C PRO A 264 -13.77 -11.08 4.28
N ALA A 265 -13.05 -12.04 3.72
CA ALA A 265 -12.37 -11.88 2.43
C ALA A 265 -13.29 -12.23 1.25
N GLY A 266 -13.12 -11.52 0.15
CA GLY A 266 -13.82 -11.76 -1.12
C GLY A 266 -12.85 -12.01 -2.27
N LEU A 267 -13.27 -12.82 -3.24
CA LEU A 267 -12.51 -13.10 -4.46
C LEU A 267 -13.19 -12.46 -5.68
N ASN A 268 -12.44 -11.70 -6.46
CA ASN A 268 -12.89 -11.15 -7.73
C ASN A 268 -12.48 -12.09 -8.87
N LEU A 269 -13.46 -12.66 -9.56
CA LEU A 269 -13.24 -13.63 -10.63
C LEU A 269 -13.64 -13.02 -11.99
N ARG A 270 -12.67 -12.90 -12.91
CA ARG A 270 -12.89 -12.33 -14.26
C ARG A 270 -12.67 -13.29 -15.45
N THR A 271 -11.82 -14.33 -15.36
CA THR A 271 -11.53 -15.25 -16.50
C THR A 271 -11.13 -16.68 -16.10
N TYR A 272 -11.44 -17.66 -16.97
CA TYR A 272 -11.53 -19.13 -16.73
C TYR A 272 -10.23 -19.87 -16.34
N THR A 273 -9.05 -19.44 -16.78
CA THR A 273 -7.79 -20.19 -16.54
C THR A 273 -7.15 -19.89 -15.18
N ARG A 274 -7.29 -18.68 -14.64
CA ARG A 274 -6.90 -18.36 -13.24
C ARG A 274 -7.89 -18.93 -12.21
N LEU A 275 -9.03 -19.43 -12.70
CA LEU A 275 -10.30 -19.61 -11.99
C LEU A 275 -10.37 -20.91 -11.17
N GLN A 276 -9.70 -22.00 -11.57
CA GLN A 276 -9.74 -23.28 -10.85
C GLN A 276 -8.63 -23.47 -9.82
N VAL A 277 -7.40 -23.00 -10.10
CA VAL A 277 -6.26 -23.23 -9.21
C VAL A 277 -6.41 -22.43 -7.92
N LEU A 278 -6.69 -21.12 -8.03
CA LEU A 278 -6.86 -20.25 -6.86
C LEU A 278 -8.11 -20.63 -6.04
N SER A 279 -9.25 -20.90 -6.68
CA SER A 279 -10.47 -21.27 -5.96
C SER A 279 -10.33 -22.60 -5.23
N LYS A 280 -9.85 -23.65 -5.91
CA LYS A 280 -9.62 -24.97 -5.30
C LYS A 280 -8.64 -24.89 -4.14
N GLN A 281 -7.54 -24.15 -4.31
CA GLN A 281 -6.52 -24.00 -3.28
C GLN A 281 -7.05 -23.27 -2.04
N ILE A 282 -7.80 -22.17 -2.22
CA ILE A 282 -8.44 -21.44 -1.12
C ILE A 282 -9.44 -22.33 -0.37
N THR A 283 -10.24 -23.12 -1.10
CA THR A 283 -11.23 -24.05 -0.48
C THR A 283 -10.60 -25.20 0.27
N THR A 284 -9.43 -25.69 -0.15
CA THR A 284 -8.69 -26.74 0.58
C THR A 284 -7.97 -26.20 1.80
N THR A 285 -7.55 -24.92 1.78
CA THR A 285 -6.75 -24.33 2.87
C THR A 285 -7.60 -23.66 3.94
N PHE A 286 -8.80 -23.16 3.63
CA PHE A 286 -9.61 -22.37 4.58
C PHE A 286 -11.05 -22.88 4.71
N ARG A 287 -11.54 -22.97 5.95
CA ARG A 287 -12.94 -23.32 6.30
C ARG A 287 -13.87 -22.10 6.43
N SER A 288 -13.32 -20.89 6.45
CA SER A 288 -14.03 -19.62 6.62
C SER A 288 -14.88 -19.24 5.39
N VAL A 289 -15.91 -18.42 5.59
CA VAL A 289 -16.79 -17.95 4.51
C VAL A 289 -16.03 -17.03 3.56
N VAL A 290 -15.80 -17.50 2.33
CA VAL A 290 -15.24 -16.70 1.24
C VAL A 290 -16.39 -16.28 0.32
N TRP A 291 -16.55 -14.98 0.11
CA TRP A 291 -17.52 -14.44 -0.84
C TRP A 291 -16.90 -14.38 -2.23
N ILE A 292 -17.51 -15.08 -3.19
CA ILE A 292 -17.05 -15.06 -4.57
C ILE A 292 -17.91 -14.07 -5.37
N PHE A 293 -17.26 -13.05 -5.94
CA PHE A 293 -17.88 -12.05 -6.79
C PHE A 293 -17.52 -12.31 -8.26
N LEU A 294 -18.54 -12.58 -9.07
CA LEU A 294 -18.43 -12.74 -10.51
C LEU A 294 -19.11 -11.56 -11.20
N PHE A 295 -18.35 -10.85 -12.05
CA PHE A 295 -18.87 -9.76 -12.87
C PHE A 295 -19.04 -10.22 -14.31
N PHE A 296 -20.28 -10.21 -14.80
CA PHE A 296 -20.61 -10.56 -16.19
C PHE A 296 -21.00 -9.32 -16.99
N LEU A 297 -20.50 -9.23 -18.23
CA LEU A 297 -21.08 -8.37 -19.25
C LEU A 297 -22.26 -9.10 -19.88
N ARG A 298 -23.43 -8.44 -19.98
CA ARG A 298 -24.60 -8.95 -20.71
C ARG A 298 -24.16 -9.30 -22.15
N GLY A 299 -24.36 -10.54 -22.57
CA GLY A 299 -24.03 -11.03 -23.91
C GLY A 299 -22.99 -12.16 -23.97
N PHE A 300 -22.24 -12.40 -22.89
CA PHE A 300 -21.38 -13.58 -22.77
C PHE A 300 -22.11 -14.70 -22.02
N SER A 301 -22.49 -15.77 -22.73
CA SER A 301 -23.10 -16.96 -22.13
C SER A 301 -22.03 -17.84 -21.47
N ASN A 302 -21.75 -17.62 -20.18
CA ASN A 302 -20.99 -18.57 -19.38
C ASN A 302 -21.96 -19.54 -18.69
N THR A 303 -22.53 -20.46 -19.47
CA THR A 303 -23.56 -21.44 -19.06
C THR A 303 -23.08 -22.49 -18.03
N TRP A 304 -21.80 -22.50 -17.66
CA TRP A 304 -21.18 -23.55 -16.85
C TRP A 304 -20.97 -23.22 -15.37
N ILE A 305 -21.44 -22.07 -14.89
CA ILE A 305 -21.25 -21.62 -13.48
C ILE A 305 -22.35 -22.16 -12.53
N ASN A 306 -23.24 -23.03 -13.01
CA ASN A 306 -24.30 -23.66 -12.22
C ASN A 306 -23.88 -24.97 -11.53
N GLN A 307 -22.69 -25.04 -10.93
CA GLN A 307 -22.42 -26.13 -9.97
C GLN A 307 -22.79 -25.66 -8.56
N PRO A 308 -23.63 -26.43 -7.82
CA PRO A 308 -24.01 -26.05 -6.47
C PRO A 308 -22.77 -26.02 -5.57
N ALA A 309 -22.65 -24.97 -4.78
CA ALA A 309 -21.60 -24.85 -3.78
C ALA A 309 -21.72 -26.00 -2.77
N THR A 310 -20.70 -26.86 -2.70
CA THR A 310 -20.55 -27.80 -1.58
C THR A 310 -19.68 -27.13 -0.51
N GLY A 311 -20.26 -26.74 0.63
CA GLY A 311 -19.53 -26.19 1.79
C GLY A 311 -19.76 -24.70 2.07
N SER A 312 -18.84 -24.07 2.82
CA SER A 312 -18.91 -22.70 3.37
C SER A 312 -18.76 -21.55 2.36
N ILE A 313 -18.98 -21.80 1.07
CA ILE A 313 -18.79 -20.83 -0.02
C ILE A 313 -20.13 -20.21 -0.40
N ARG A 314 -20.18 -18.88 -0.49
CA ARG A 314 -21.35 -18.15 -0.99
C ARG A 314 -20.99 -17.37 -2.25
N PHE A 315 -21.72 -17.62 -3.33
CA PHE A 315 -21.59 -16.87 -4.58
C PHE A 315 -22.51 -15.66 -4.56
N LEU A 316 -21.99 -14.48 -4.89
CA LEU A 316 -22.79 -13.28 -5.14
C LEU A 316 -22.64 -12.87 -6.62
N TYR A 317 -23.76 -12.94 -7.35
CA TYR A 317 -23.83 -12.57 -8.76
C TYR A 317 -24.23 -11.11 -8.89
N LEU A 318 -23.33 -10.26 -9.39
CA LEU A 318 -23.61 -8.84 -9.63
C LEU A 318 -23.83 -8.59 -11.12
N TRP A 319 -25.09 -8.33 -11.51
CA TRP A 319 -25.46 -7.91 -12.86
C TRP A 319 -25.45 -6.38 -12.96
N ARG A 320 -24.78 -5.83 -13.97
CA ARG A 320 -24.90 -4.39 -14.29
C ARG A 320 -26.30 -4.15 -14.88
N ARG A 321 -27.20 -3.53 -14.11
CA ARG A 321 -28.43 -2.92 -14.66
C ARG A 321 -28.01 -1.75 -15.53
N ASN A 322 -28.13 -1.88 -16.85
CA ASN A 322 -28.23 -0.69 -17.70
C ASN A 322 -29.54 0.01 -17.28
N LYS A 323 -29.48 1.32 -17.02
CA LYS A 323 -30.69 2.14 -16.94
C LYS A 323 -31.44 1.95 -18.27
N PRO A 324 -32.76 1.71 -18.26
CA PRO A 324 -33.54 1.84 -19.48
C PRO A 324 -33.50 3.32 -19.90
N ASP A 325 -33.32 3.53 -21.21
CA ASP A 325 -33.32 4.84 -21.87
C ASP A 325 -34.60 5.63 -21.64
#